data_AF-A0A9D5KHQ7-F1
#
_entry.id   AF-A0A9D5KHQ7-F1
#
_cell.length_a   1.000
_cell.length_b   1.000
_cell.length_c   1.000
_cell.angle_alpha   90.00
_cell.angle_beta   90.00
_cell.angle_gamma   90.00
#
_symmetry.space_group_name_H-M   'P 1'
#
loop_
_entity.id
_entity.type
_entity.pdbx_description
1 polymer ?
#
loop_
_entity_poly.entity_id
_entity_poly.type
_entity_poly.pdbx_seq_one_letter_code
_entity_poly.pdbx_strand_id
1 'polypeptide(L)'
;MAEANGCTIVGYRIENPPFHFRTAHHLDLYNIDFETVLQSPRTVLVLSNASRDVRDRICSSTAEFRGIRILRDPRQVLVSNYFFHKEGHAIAHPSGWIWDQLEEDRPVLAKLPQEDGILYELGSITRDILTNQLVKWNHDGRIIEFKLEEFSRAAKTNLRFVAEHCGFRKVGNCRIKTTHANPGSRHWKDCFTPRITRAFKERYGQLLIDLGYEEDMGWQAGP
;
A
#
# COMPACT_ATOMS: atom_id res chain seq x y z
N MET A 1 -6.72 -11.91 -12.40
CA MET A 1 -7.62 -10.77 -12.65
C MET A 1 -9.01 -11.18 -12.19
N ALA A 2 -9.66 -10.40 -11.34
CA ALA A 2 -11.07 -10.60 -11.02
C ALA A 2 -11.89 -10.02 -12.18
N GLU A 3 -12.90 -10.74 -12.65
CA GLU A 3 -13.85 -10.23 -13.64
C GLU A 3 -15.09 -9.73 -12.91
N ALA A 4 -15.37 -8.43 -13.04
CA ALA A 4 -16.59 -7.82 -12.55
C ALA A 4 -17.54 -7.60 -13.74
N ASN A 5 -18.37 -8.59 -14.04
CA ASN A 5 -19.28 -8.54 -15.19
C ASN A 5 -20.16 -7.29 -15.13
N GLY A 6 -20.14 -6.50 -16.22
CA GLY A 6 -20.89 -5.26 -16.32
C GLY A 6 -20.32 -4.09 -15.50
N CYS A 7 -19.06 -4.20 -15.05
CA CYS A 7 -18.32 -3.10 -14.44
C CYS A 7 -17.14 -2.70 -15.32
N THR A 8 -16.83 -1.40 -15.34
CA THR A 8 -15.58 -0.90 -15.94
C THR A 8 -14.49 -0.98 -14.88
N ILE A 9 -13.39 -1.71 -15.16
CA ILE A 9 -12.23 -1.75 -14.28
C ILE A 9 -11.27 -0.65 -14.73
N VAL A 10 -10.94 0.26 -13.82
CA VAL A 10 -10.03 1.38 -14.10
C VAL A 10 -8.87 1.34 -13.13
N GLY A 11 -7.67 1.52 -13.65
CA GLY A 11 -6.46 1.82 -12.89
C GLY A 11 -5.72 2.94 -13.60
N TYR A 12 -4.53 3.29 -13.10
CA TYR A 12 -3.74 4.35 -13.73
C TYR A 12 -3.40 4.01 -15.20
N ARG A 13 -3.37 5.04 -16.05
CA ARG A 13 -2.90 4.97 -17.44
C ARG A 13 -2.01 6.17 -17.72
N ILE A 14 -0.78 5.92 -18.16
CA ILE A 14 0.12 6.99 -18.57
C ILE A 14 -0.29 7.48 -19.95
N GLU A 15 -0.88 8.67 -20.04
CA GLU A 15 -1.28 9.27 -21.32
C GLU A 15 -0.13 9.99 -22.01
N ASN A 16 0.77 10.60 -21.23
CA ASN A 16 1.89 11.41 -21.71
C ASN A 16 3.23 10.86 -21.20
N PRO A 17 3.77 9.78 -21.80
CA PRO A 17 5.05 9.23 -21.38
C PRO A 17 6.26 10.04 -21.92
N PRO A 18 7.39 10.10 -21.18
CA PRO A 18 7.59 9.50 -19.87
C PRO A 18 6.93 10.31 -18.75
N PHE A 19 6.20 9.63 -17.86
CA PHE A 19 5.70 10.23 -16.62
C PHE A 19 6.69 9.98 -15.48
N HIS A 20 7.32 11.06 -15.03
CA HIS A 20 8.27 11.05 -13.92
C HIS A 20 7.54 11.27 -12.59
N PHE A 21 7.88 10.47 -11.59
CA PHE A 21 7.36 10.65 -10.23
C PHE A 21 8.39 10.30 -9.17
N ARG A 22 8.23 10.91 -8.00
CA ARG A 22 9.08 10.68 -6.82
C ARG A 22 8.36 9.94 -5.71
N THR A 23 7.10 10.25 -5.48
CA THR A 23 6.23 9.63 -4.47
C THR A 23 5.31 8.62 -5.14
N ALA A 24 5.16 7.44 -4.55
CA ALA A 24 4.51 6.31 -5.23
C ALA A 24 3.02 6.59 -5.55
N HIS A 25 2.36 7.40 -4.72
CA HIS A 25 0.94 7.74 -4.90
C HIS A 25 0.68 8.71 -6.07
N HIS A 26 1.69 9.42 -6.57
CA HIS A 26 1.55 10.27 -7.76
C HIS A 26 1.15 9.48 -9.00
N LEU A 27 1.52 8.20 -9.07
CA LEU A 27 1.12 7.32 -10.17
C LEU A 27 -0.40 7.23 -10.25
N ASP A 28 -1.09 6.98 -9.14
CA ASP A 28 -2.56 6.97 -9.11
C ASP A 28 -3.15 8.38 -9.21
N LEU A 29 -2.60 9.34 -8.46
CA LEU A 29 -3.19 10.68 -8.33
C LEU A 29 -3.26 11.45 -9.65
N TYR A 30 -2.27 11.31 -10.52
CA TYR A 30 -2.16 12.08 -11.77
C TYR A 30 -2.48 11.29 -13.04
N ASN A 31 -2.55 9.96 -12.97
CA ASN A 31 -2.78 9.12 -14.14
C ASN A 31 -4.10 8.34 -14.06
N ILE A 32 -4.99 8.73 -13.14
CA ILE A 32 -6.38 8.28 -13.11
C ILE A 32 -7.25 9.49 -13.42
N ASP A 33 -8.09 9.36 -14.44
CA ASP A 33 -9.13 10.34 -14.74
C ASP A 33 -10.30 10.19 -13.75
N PHE A 34 -10.15 10.78 -12.56
CA PHE A 34 -11.18 10.73 -11.52
C PHE A 34 -12.50 11.38 -11.95
N GLU A 35 -12.48 12.33 -12.89
CA GLU A 35 -13.69 13.03 -13.33
C GLU A 35 -14.58 12.09 -14.14
N THR A 36 -14.00 11.40 -15.12
CA THR A 36 -14.74 10.44 -15.95
C THR A 36 -15.11 9.18 -15.16
N VAL A 37 -14.16 8.64 -14.37
CA VAL A 37 -14.32 7.37 -13.64
C VAL A 37 -15.47 7.44 -12.63
N LEU A 38 -15.58 8.56 -11.92
CA LEU A 38 -16.56 8.72 -10.83
C LEU A 38 -17.95 9.12 -11.33
N GLN A 39 -18.09 9.47 -12.62
CA GLN A 39 -19.39 9.69 -13.28
C GLN A 39 -20.00 8.40 -13.86
N SER A 40 -19.17 7.38 -14.12
CA SER A 40 -19.64 6.13 -14.73
C SER A 40 -20.27 5.19 -13.68
N PRO A 41 -21.52 4.75 -13.85
CA PRO A 41 -22.11 3.77 -12.96
C PRO A 41 -21.37 2.43 -13.08
N ARG A 42 -21.17 1.73 -11.97
CA ARG A 42 -20.51 0.41 -11.89
C ARG A 42 -19.04 0.43 -12.30
N THR A 43 -18.28 1.36 -11.76
CA THR A 43 -16.82 1.39 -11.95
C THR A 43 -16.10 0.73 -10.76
N VAL A 44 -15.11 -0.10 -11.04
CA VAL A 44 -14.17 -0.64 -10.05
C VAL A 44 -12.84 0.08 -10.25
N LEU A 45 -12.51 0.95 -9.30
CA LEU A 45 -11.24 1.67 -9.29
C LEU A 45 -10.18 0.85 -8.54
N VAL A 46 -9.08 0.55 -9.23
CA VAL A 46 -7.93 -0.18 -8.69
C VAL A 46 -6.80 0.80 -8.49
N LEU A 47 -6.45 1.03 -7.23
CA LEU A 47 -5.37 1.90 -6.80
C LEU A 47 -4.18 1.06 -6.37
N SER A 48 -2.99 1.41 -6.86
CA SER A 48 -1.77 0.66 -6.54
C SER A 48 -1.06 1.22 -5.30
N ASN A 49 -1.21 2.51 -5.04
CA ASN A 49 -0.51 3.29 -4.03
C ASN A 49 -1.44 4.35 -3.39
N ALA A 50 -2.66 3.95 -3.00
CA ALA A 50 -3.67 4.87 -2.46
C ALA A 50 -3.15 5.62 -1.22
N SER A 51 -3.02 6.94 -1.33
CA SER A 51 -2.69 7.84 -0.22
C SER A 51 -3.94 8.53 0.35
N ARG A 52 -3.74 9.28 1.44
CA ARG A 52 -4.75 10.21 1.96
C ARG A 52 -5.27 11.15 0.88
N ASP A 53 -4.40 11.69 0.04
CA ASP A 53 -4.76 12.64 -1.02
C ASP A 53 -5.63 11.99 -2.09
N VAL A 54 -5.32 10.74 -2.48
CA VAL A 54 -6.18 9.97 -3.39
C VAL A 54 -7.56 9.74 -2.78
N ARG A 55 -7.62 9.41 -1.47
CA ARG A 55 -8.90 9.27 -0.77
C ARG A 55 -9.68 10.59 -0.71
N ASP A 56 -9.01 11.69 -0.40
CA ASP A 56 -9.63 13.02 -0.32
C ASP A 56 -10.13 13.48 -1.70
N ARG A 57 -9.40 13.16 -2.78
CA ARG A 57 -9.86 13.39 -4.15
C ARG A 57 -11.12 12.59 -4.48
N ILE A 58 -11.19 11.31 -4.12
CA ILE A 58 -12.40 10.50 -4.33
C ILE A 58 -13.57 11.06 -3.51
N CYS A 59 -13.34 11.38 -2.24
CA CYS A 59 -14.37 11.91 -1.33
C CYS A 59 -14.94 13.25 -1.78
N SER A 60 -14.10 14.12 -2.36
CA SER A 60 -14.54 15.42 -2.89
C SER A 60 -15.25 15.31 -4.23
N SER A 61 -14.93 14.30 -5.04
CA SER A 61 -15.55 14.09 -6.34
C SER A 61 -16.89 13.34 -6.29
N THR A 62 -17.11 12.47 -5.30
CA THR A 62 -18.40 11.75 -5.17
C THR A 62 -18.72 11.32 -3.74
N ALA A 63 -20.00 11.36 -3.40
CA ALA A 63 -20.53 10.77 -2.18
C ALA A 63 -20.73 9.23 -2.32
N GLU A 64 -20.95 8.77 -3.55
CA GLU A 64 -21.45 7.43 -3.88
C GLU A 64 -20.32 6.46 -4.21
N PHE A 65 -19.59 6.03 -3.18
CA PHE A 65 -18.59 4.97 -3.33
C PHE A 65 -18.56 4.00 -2.15
N ARG A 66 -17.91 2.86 -2.38
CA ARG A 66 -17.53 1.87 -1.37
C ARG A 66 -16.07 1.53 -1.56
N GLY A 67 -15.26 1.79 -0.54
CA GLY A 67 -13.82 1.57 -0.54
C GLY A 67 -13.41 0.36 0.29
N ILE A 68 -12.30 -0.24 -0.11
CA ILE A 68 -11.60 -1.27 0.66
C ILE A 68 -10.17 -0.81 0.80
N ARG A 69 -9.68 -0.71 2.03
CA ARG A 69 -8.29 -0.38 2.34
C ARG A 69 -7.62 -1.62 2.93
N ILE A 70 -6.50 -2.01 2.35
CA ILE A 70 -5.68 -3.11 2.87
C ILE A 70 -4.40 -2.49 3.46
N LEU A 71 -4.22 -2.66 4.76
CA LEU A 71 -3.02 -2.30 5.48
C LEU A 71 -2.07 -3.49 5.59
N ARG A 72 -0.81 -3.22 5.85
CA ARG A 72 0.20 -4.24 6.19
C ARG A 72 1.03 -3.69 7.33
N ASP A 73 1.58 -4.57 8.17
CA ASP A 73 2.42 -4.15 9.31
C ASP A 73 3.50 -3.16 8.81
N PRO A 74 3.52 -1.91 9.30
CA PRO A 74 4.50 -0.90 8.89
C PRO A 74 5.96 -1.35 8.95
N ARG A 75 6.30 -2.24 9.90
CA ARG A 75 7.66 -2.81 10.03
C ARG A 75 7.95 -3.80 8.91
N GLN A 76 6.96 -4.61 8.56
CA GLN A 76 7.06 -5.55 7.44
C GLN A 76 7.09 -4.81 6.09
N VAL A 77 6.39 -3.67 5.98
CA VAL A 77 6.47 -2.78 4.81
C VAL A 77 7.88 -2.24 4.64
N LEU A 78 8.49 -1.68 5.69
CA LEU A 78 9.87 -1.19 5.64
C LEU A 78 10.86 -2.24 5.13
N VAL A 79 10.83 -3.43 5.72
CA VAL A 79 11.77 -4.50 5.37
C VAL A 79 11.51 -5.03 3.97
N SER A 80 10.23 -5.16 3.59
CA SER A 80 9.85 -5.55 2.22
C SER A 80 10.33 -4.54 1.20
N ASN A 81 10.18 -3.24 1.48
CA ASN A 81 10.61 -2.17 0.61
C ASN A 81 12.13 -2.14 0.46
N TYR A 82 12.89 -2.26 1.55
CA TYR A 82 14.36 -2.31 1.48
C TYR A 82 14.84 -3.38 0.49
N PHE A 83 14.41 -4.64 0.65
CA PHE A 83 14.85 -5.73 -0.23
C PHE A 83 14.32 -5.56 -1.66
N PHE A 84 13.08 -5.08 -1.83
CA PHE A 84 12.48 -4.94 -3.15
C PHE A 84 13.06 -3.75 -3.92
N HIS A 85 13.31 -2.60 -3.29
CA HIS A 85 13.89 -1.43 -3.94
C HIS A 85 15.37 -1.62 -4.29
N LYS A 86 16.11 -2.37 -3.46
CA LYS A 86 17.51 -2.70 -3.70
C LYS A 86 17.70 -3.44 -5.03
N GLU A 87 16.87 -4.45 -5.32
CA GLU A 87 17.10 -5.35 -6.47
C GLU A 87 15.85 -5.77 -7.26
N GLY A 88 14.66 -5.76 -6.67
CA GLY A 88 13.46 -6.39 -7.26
C GLY A 88 12.49 -5.48 -8.02
N HIS A 89 12.46 -4.18 -7.72
CA HIS A 89 11.49 -3.24 -8.30
C HIS A 89 12.01 -2.65 -9.61
N ALA A 90 11.15 -2.36 -10.58
CA ALA A 90 11.56 -1.65 -11.80
C ALA A 90 11.72 -0.14 -11.54
N ILE A 91 12.74 0.51 -12.11
CA ILE A 91 12.86 1.99 -12.09
C ILE A 91 11.93 2.62 -13.12
N ALA A 92 11.74 1.95 -14.25
CA ALA A 92 10.84 2.37 -15.31
C ALA A 92 9.99 1.18 -15.77
N HIS A 93 8.79 1.46 -16.27
CA HIS A 93 7.88 0.44 -16.78
C HIS A 93 7.57 0.68 -18.26
N PRO A 94 7.32 -0.38 -19.05
CA PRO A 94 6.98 -0.25 -20.48
C PRO A 94 5.75 0.61 -20.77
N SER A 95 4.86 0.81 -19.79
CA SER A 95 3.74 1.75 -19.91
C SER A 95 4.17 3.22 -19.88
N GLY A 96 5.45 3.51 -19.68
CA GLY A 96 6.01 4.86 -19.80
C GLY A 96 6.10 5.67 -18.52
N TRP A 97 6.09 5.06 -17.34
CA TRP A 97 6.43 5.77 -16.10
C TRP A 97 7.89 5.52 -15.69
N ILE A 98 8.48 6.49 -14.99
CA ILE A 98 9.84 6.45 -14.41
C ILE A 98 9.77 6.92 -12.95
N TRP A 99 10.35 6.14 -12.04
CA TRP A 99 10.39 6.43 -10.61
C TRP A 99 11.75 7.00 -10.21
N ASP A 100 11.86 8.33 -10.25
CA ASP A 100 13.13 9.04 -10.03
C ASP A 100 13.73 8.76 -8.65
N GLN A 101 12.89 8.72 -7.60
CA GLN A 101 13.38 8.47 -6.25
C GLN A 101 14.04 7.09 -6.13
N LEU A 102 13.49 6.07 -6.79
CA LEU A 102 14.07 4.73 -6.80
C LEU A 102 15.35 4.66 -7.65
N GLU A 103 15.43 5.42 -8.73
CA GLU A 103 16.64 5.56 -9.54
C GLU A 103 17.80 6.12 -8.72
N GLU A 104 17.54 7.15 -7.91
CA GLU A 104 18.51 7.77 -7.02
C GLU A 104 18.89 6.88 -5.82
N ASP A 105 17.89 6.24 -5.20
CA ASP A 105 18.08 5.49 -3.96
C ASP A 105 18.78 4.14 -4.18
N ARG A 106 18.49 3.44 -5.28
CA ARG A 106 18.98 2.08 -5.50
C ARG A 106 20.51 1.96 -5.46
N PRO A 107 21.30 2.82 -6.14
CA PRO A 107 22.76 2.77 -6.04
C PRO A 107 23.29 2.97 -4.62
N VAL A 108 22.57 3.70 -3.77
CA VAL A 108 22.92 3.87 -2.34
C VAL A 108 22.60 2.58 -1.57
N LEU A 109 21.38 2.05 -1.73
CA LEU A 109 20.94 0.80 -1.09
C LEU A 109 21.82 -0.39 -1.45
N ALA A 110 22.34 -0.44 -2.68
CA ALA A 110 23.25 -1.50 -3.14
C ALA A 110 24.60 -1.50 -2.41
N LYS A 111 25.06 -0.33 -1.93
CA LYS A 111 26.37 -0.16 -1.29
C LYS A 111 26.31 -0.26 0.24
N LEU A 112 25.19 0.12 0.85
CA LEU A 112 25.06 0.13 2.29
C LEU A 112 24.98 -1.29 2.88
N PRO A 113 25.59 -1.55 4.05
CA PRO A 113 25.27 -2.71 4.87
C PRO A 113 23.77 -2.80 5.15
N GLN A 114 23.23 -4.01 5.35
CA GLN A 114 21.78 -4.21 5.50
C GLN A 114 21.14 -3.28 6.55
N GLU A 115 21.77 -3.16 7.72
CA GLU A 115 21.22 -2.34 8.80
C GLU A 115 21.16 -0.85 8.42
N ASP A 116 22.21 -0.32 7.79
CA ASP A 116 22.26 1.06 7.30
C ASP A 116 21.30 1.27 6.12
N GLY A 117 21.15 0.27 5.25
CA GLY A 117 20.23 0.31 4.12
C GLY A 117 18.76 0.36 4.57
N ILE A 118 18.38 -0.39 5.61
CA ILE A 118 17.04 -0.31 6.21
C ILE A 118 16.81 1.06 6.86
N LEU A 119 17.81 1.62 7.54
CA LEU A 119 17.71 2.98 8.12
C LEU A 119 17.60 4.07 7.05
N TYR A 120 18.30 3.91 5.92
CA TYR A 120 18.18 4.78 4.76
C TYR A 120 16.77 4.71 4.17
N GLU A 121 16.27 3.51 3.90
CA GLU A 121 14.93 3.27 3.38
C GLU A 121 13.84 3.87 4.29
N LEU A 122 14.00 3.75 5.62
CA LEU A 122 13.12 4.35 6.64
C LEU A 122 13.02 5.87 6.55
N GLY A 123 14.04 6.53 6.00
CA GLY A 123 14.08 7.97 5.75
C GLY A 123 13.71 8.40 4.33
N SER A 124 13.62 7.45 3.38
CA SER A 124 13.42 7.74 1.95
C SER A 124 12.04 7.29 1.44
N ILE A 125 11.96 6.35 0.49
CA ILE A 125 10.68 5.92 -0.12
C ILE A 125 9.71 5.39 0.95
N THR A 126 10.18 4.57 1.89
CA THR A 126 9.29 4.05 2.94
C THR A 126 8.72 5.15 3.83
N ARG A 127 9.45 6.25 4.08
CA ARG A 127 8.87 7.40 4.81
C ARG A 127 7.60 7.90 4.13
N ASP A 128 7.60 8.08 2.80
CA ASP A 128 6.41 8.51 2.05
C ASP A 128 5.25 7.54 2.25
N ILE A 129 5.51 6.24 2.15
CA ILE A 129 4.49 5.20 2.34
C ILE A 129 3.92 5.24 3.76
N LEU A 130 4.77 5.33 4.79
CA LEU A 130 4.33 5.37 6.19
C LEU A 130 3.51 6.63 6.49
N THR A 131 3.92 7.79 5.97
CA THR A 131 3.32 9.08 6.29
C THR A 131 2.09 9.42 5.46
N ASN A 132 2.02 8.94 4.20
CA ASN A 132 0.96 9.33 3.27
C ASN A 132 -0.01 8.18 2.95
N GLN A 133 0.43 6.92 3.03
CA GLN A 133 -0.39 5.76 2.64
C GLN A 133 -0.86 4.93 3.83
N LEU A 134 0.01 4.64 4.80
CA LEU A 134 -0.35 3.83 5.97
C LEU A 134 -0.90 4.65 7.13
N VAL A 135 -0.65 5.96 7.17
CA VAL A 135 -1.17 6.84 8.23
C VAL A 135 -2.66 6.58 8.49
N LYS A 136 -3.07 6.60 9.76
CA LYS A 136 -4.48 6.43 10.12
C LYS A 136 -5.33 7.47 9.37
N TRP A 137 -6.39 7.00 8.74
CA TRP A 137 -7.39 7.87 8.12
C TRP A 137 -8.50 8.16 9.14
N ASN A 138 -9.18 9.28 8.97
CA ASN A 138 -10.41 9.52 9.71
C ASN A 138 -11.43 8.43 9.34
N HIS A 139 -12.24 8.01 10.31
CA HIS A 139 -13.25 7.00 10.07
C HIS A 139 -14.25 7.47 9.01
N ASP A 140 -14.45 6.64 7.99
CA ASP A 140 -15.43 6.84 6.93
C ASP A 140 -16.14 5.51 6.71
N GLY A 141 -17.44 5.44 7.03
CA GLY A 141 -18.23 4.21 6.93
C GLY A 141 -18.35 3.65 5.51
N ARG A 142 -17.95 4.41 4.48
CA ARG A 142 -17.85 3.94 3.08
C ARG A 142 -16.62 3.08 2.85
N ILE A 143 -15.61 3.17 3.71
CA ILE A 143 -14.32 2.47 3.57
C ILE A 143 -14.18 1.45 4.68
N ILE A 144 -14.07 0.17 4.31
CA ILE A 144 -13.69 -0.88 5.23
C ILE A 144 -12.19 -1.11 5.17
N GLU A 145 -11.58 -1.37 6.32
CA GLU A 145 -10.15 -1.56 6.46
C GLU A 145 -9.84 -2.99 6.92
N PHE A 146 -8.84 -3.62 6.29
CA PHE A 146 -8.31 -4.89 6.72
C PHE A 146 -6.80 -4.81 6.87
N LYS A 147 -6.27 -5.46 7.90
CA LYS A 147 -4.85 -5.85 7.90
C LYS A 147 -4.66 -7.04 6.98
N LEU A 148 -3.64 -7.00 6.13
CA LEU A 148 -3.33 -8.05 5.16
C LEU A 148 -3.14 -9.40 5.86
N GLU A 149 -2.46 -9.38 7.01
CA GLU A 149 -2.18 -10.56 7.83
C GLU A 149 -3.46 -11.24 8.32
N GLU A 150 -4.48 -10.44 8.67
CA GLU A 150 -5.81 -10.91 9.10
C GLU A 150 -6.66 -11.32 7.90
N PHE A 151 -6.59 -10.55 6.81
CA PHE A 151 -7.33 -10.82 5.59
C PHE A 151 -7.01 -12.23 5.08
N SER A 152 -5.72 -12.57 5.01
CA SER A 152 -5.23 -13.84 4.48
C SER A 152 -5.59 -15.05 5.34
N ARG A 153 -5.71 -14.90 6.66
CA ARG A 153 -6.13 -15.99 7.57
C ARG A 153 -7.55 -16.48 7.33
N ALA A 154 -8.45 -15.58 6.92
CA ALA A 154 -9.87 -15.87 6.73
C ALA A 154 -10.39 -15.40 5.36
N ALA A 155 -9.56 -15.53 4.32
CA ALA A 155 -9.77 -14.88 3.04
C ALA A 155 -11.15 -15.12 2.40
N LYS A 156 -11.72 -16.34 2.49
CA LYS A 156 -13.07 -16.63 2.00
C LYS A 156 -14.18 -15.88 2.74
N THR A 157 -14.04 -15.70 4.04
CA THR A 157 -15.00 -14.96 4.87
C THR A 157 -14.85 -13.47 4.62
N ASN A 158 -13.61 -12.97 4.58
CA ASN A 158 -13.35 -11.55 4.32
C ASN A 158 -13.77 -11.13 2.90
N LEU A 159 -13.61 -12.00 1.89
CA LEU A 159 -14.14 -11.76 0.54
C LEU A 159 -15.67 -11.68 0.51
N ARG A 160 -16.38 -12.44 1.34
CA ARG A 160 -17.85 -12.34 1.46
C ARG A 160 -18.25 -11.01 2.08
N PHE A 161 -17.56 -10.59 3.14
CA PHE A 161 -17.80 -9.28 3.77
C PHE A 161 -17.52 -8.12 2.81
N VAL A 162 -16.41 -8.17 2.08
CA VAL A 162 -16.09 -7.22 1.00
C VAL A 162 -17.21 -7.16 -0.03
N ALA A 163 -17.72 -8.32 -0.45
CA ALA A 163 -18.76 -8.38 -1.44
C ALA A 163 -20.08 -7.75 -0.96
N GLU A 164 -20.47 -8.05 0.28
CA GLU A 164 -21.63 -7.45 0.93
C GLU A 164 -21.48 -5.91 1.03
N HIS A 165 -20.34 -5.43 1.52
CA HIS A 165 -20.04 -4.00 1.65
C HIS A 165 -20.10 -3.26 0.30
N CYS A 166 -19.57 -3.88 -0.76
CA CYS A 166 -19.60 -3.34 -2.12
C CYS A 166 -20.93 -3.58 -2.85
N GLY A 167 -21.92 -4.25 -2.24
CA GLY A 167 -23.23 -4.52 -2.85
C GLY A 167 -23.22 -5.60 -3.94
N PHE A 168 -22.19 -6.44 -4.00
CA PHE A 168 -22.13 -7.56 -4.94
C PHE A 168 -23.05 -8.69 -4.48
N ARG A 169 -24.05 -9.01 -5.32
CA ARG A 169 -25.08 -10.04 -5.01
C ARG A 169 -24.55 -11.47 -4.90
N LYS A 170 -23.42 -11.78 -5.55
CA LYS A 170 -22.84 -13.12 -5.56
C LYS A 170 -21.33 -13.04 -5.68
N VAL A 171 -20.63 -13.71 -4.78
CA VAL A 171 -19.19 -13.99 -4.92
C VAL A 171 -19.07 -15.32 -5.64
N GLY A 172 -18.43 -15.31 -6.82
CA GLY A 172 -18.10 -16.54 -7.53
C GLY A 172 -17.09 -17.39 -6.76
N ASN A 173 -16.75 -18.57 -7.29
CA ASN A 173 -15.64 -19.35 -6.75
C ASN A 173 -14.31 -18.63 -7.02
N CYS A 174 -13.85 -17.83 -6.05
CA CYS A 174 -12.57 -17.15 -6.13
C CYS A 174 -11.43 -18.15 -5.87
N ARG A 175 -10.62 -18.43 -6.90
CA ARG A 175 -9.31 -19.05 -6.72
C ARG A 175 -8.31 -17.95 -6.37
N ILE A 176 -7.98 -17.84 -5.09
CA ILE A 176 -6.93 -16.95 -4.61
C ILE A 176 -5.58 -17.57 -5.02
N LYS A 177 -4.91 -16.97 -6.01
CA LYS A 177 -3.56 -17.36 -6.42
C LYS A 177 -2.54 -16.83 -5.40
N THR A 178 -1.32 -17.38 -5.47
CA THR A 178 -0.15 -16.86 -4.75
C THR A 178 0.03 -15.36 -4.98
N THR A 179 0.23 -14.63 -3.88
CA THR A 179 0.44 -13.18 -3.85
C THR A 179 1.93 -12.86 -3.74
N HIS A 180 2.37 -11.72 -4.29
CA HIS A 180 3.74 -11.23 -4.08
C HIS A 180 4.01 -10.89 -2.61
N ALA A 181 3.00 -10.39 -1.90
CA ALA A 181 3.09 -10.20 -0.47
C ALA A 181 3.01 -11.56 0.23
N ASN A 182 3.94 -11.83 1.15
CA ASN A 182 3.86 -12.94 2.11
C ASN A 182 3.23 -12.42 3.42
N PRO A 183 1.93 -12.68 3.67
CA PRO A 183 1.20 -12.15 4.83
C PRO A 183 1.59 -12.83 6.15
N GLY A 184 2.16 -14.05 6.07
CA GLY A 184 2.66 -14.77 7.23
C GLY A 184 4.11 -14.42 7.59
N SER A 185 4.79 -13.64 6.74
CA SER A 185 6.19 -13.26 6.98
C SER A 185 6.28 -12.40 8.23
N ARG A 186 7.19 -12.79 9.11
CA ARG A 186 7.66 -11.96 10.22
C ARG A 186 9.15 -11.65 10.08
N HIS A 187 9.65 -11.64 8.85
CA HIS A 187 11.06 -11.41 8.54
C HIS A 187 11.58 -10.07 9.08
N TRP A 188 10.67 -9.12 9.32
CA TRP A 188 11.03 -7.89 10.00
C TRP A 188 11.65 -8.12 11.39
N LYS A 189 11.25 -9.17 12.11
CA LYS A 189 11.81 -9.49 13.43
C LYS A 189 13.31 -9.79 13.34
N ASP A 190 13.71 -10.54 12.31
CA ASP A 190 15.11 -10.91 12.08
C ASP A 190 15.96 -9.71 11.60
N CYS A 191 15.31 -8.70 11.02
CA CYS A 191 15.98 -7.51 10.49
C CYS A 191 16.06 -6.35 11.51
N PHE A 192 15.17 -6.30 12.51
CA PHE A 192 15.06 -5.19 13.44
C PHE A 192 16.08 -5.31 14.58
N THR A 193 17.29 -4.80 14.33
CA THR A 193 18.30 -4.61 15.39
C THR A 193 17.83 -3.60 16.44
N PRO A 194 18.52 -3.47 17.59
CA PRO A 194 18.22 -2.41 18.57
C PRO A 194 18.28 -0.99 17.97
N ARG A 195 19.18 -0.75 17.02
CA ARG A 195 19.34 0.56 16.36
C ARG A 195 18.16 0.87 15.43
N ILE A 196 17.74 -0.09 14.61
CA ILE A 196 16.56 0.04 13.74
C ILE A 196 15.30 0.18 14.59
N THR A 197 15.14 -0.65 15.62
CA THR A 197 13.98 -0.60 16.52
C THR A 197 13.85 0.77 17.16
N ARG A 198 14.95 1.34 17.69
CA ARG A 198 14.96 2.68 18.27
C ARG A 198 14.56 3.75 17.25
N ALA A 199 15.20 3.74 16.06
CA ALA A 199 14.90 4.72 15.01
C ALA A 199 13.45 4.62 14.50
N PHE A 200 12.91 3.41 14.37
CA PHE A 200 11.53 3.19 13.97
C PHE A 200 10.57 3.68 15.04
N LYS A 201 10.79 3.34 16.31
CA LYS A 201 9.97 3.82 17.42
C LYS A 201 9.93 5.34 17.48
N GLU A 202 11.10 5.97 17.43
CA GLU A 202 11.24 7.42 17.49
C GLU A 202 10.44 8.14 16.40
N ARG A 203 10.40 7.59 15.18
CA ARG A 203 9.77 8.24 14.03
C ARG A 203 8.32 7.81 13.78
N TYR A 204 8.02 6.53 13.98
CA TYR A 204 6.78 5.89 13.55
C TYR A 204 6.22 4.89 14.57
N GLY A 205 6.71 4.87 15.82
CA GLY A 205 6.16 3.99 16.85
C GLY A 205 4.66 4.23 17.10
N GLN A 206 4.25 5.50 17.11
CA GLN A 206 2.84 5.88 17.26
C GLN A 206 1.95 5.34 16.12
N LEU A 207 2.49 5.22 14.90
CA LEU A 207 1.75 4.66 13.77
C LEU A 207 1.32 3.21 14.04
N LEU A 208 2.14 2.41 14.72
CA LEU A 208 1.78 1.04 15.07
C LEU A 208 0.60 1.00 16.05
N ILE A 209 0.59 1.92 17.02
CA ILE A 209 -0.48 2.04 18.00
C ILE A 209 -1.77 2.51 17.32
N ASP A 210 -1.67 3.55 16.49
CA ASP A 210 -2.81 4.14 15.79
C ASP A 210 -3.53 3.14 14.88
N LEU A 211 -2.76 2.25 14.25
CA LEU A 211 -3.24 1.15 13.39
C LEU A 211 -3.54 -0.15 14.15
N GLY A 212 -3.35 -0.16 15.48
CA GLY A 212 -3.64 -1.30 16.34
C GLY A 212 -2.74 -2.51 16.10
N TYR A 213 -1.51 -2.32 15.63
CA TYR A 213 -0.48 -3.37 15.58
C TYR A 213 0.23 -3.58 16.92
N GLU A 214 0.25 -2.55 17.77
CA GLU A 214 0.83 -2.59 19.12
C GLU A 214 -0.07 -1.79 20.09
N GLU A 215 0.01 -2.10 21.39
CA GLU A 215 -0.78 -1.40 22.41
C GLU A 215 -0.09 -0.11 22.90
N ASP A 216 1.24 -0.14 23.00
CA ASP A 216 2.05 0.98 23.49
C ASP A 216 3.47 0.96 22.90
N MET A 217 4.30 1.94 23.29
CA MET A 217 5.69 2.09 22.84
C MET A 217 6.68 1.06 23.44
N GLY A 218 6.20 0.20 24.35
CA GLY A 218 6.95 -0.86 25.02
C GLY A 218 7.20 -2.09 24.14
N TRP A 219 6.59 -2.18 22.95
CA TRP A 219 6.78 -3.30 22.01
C TRP A 219 8.26 -3.57 21.72
N GLN A 220 8.64 -4.82 21.54
CA GLN A 220 10.00 -5.19 21.16
C GLN A 220 9.97 -5.86 19.79
N ALA A 221 11.02 -5.64 18.99
CA ALA A 221 11.32 -6.60 17.94
C ALA A 221 11.54 -7.99 18.60
N GLY A 222 11.35 -9.08 17.86
CA GLY A 222 11.50 -10.43 18.41
C GLY A 222 12.86 -10.64 19.11
N PRO A 223 13.04 -11.78 19.81
CA PRO A 223 14.32 -12.09 20.44
C PRO A 223 15.51 -11.95 19.46
#